data_AF-A0AAD6V1J2-F1
#
_entry.id   AF-A0AAD6V1J2-F1
#
_cell.length_a   1.000
_cell.length_b   1.000
_cell.length_c   1.000
_cell.angle_alpha   90.00
_cell.angle_beta   90.00
_cell.angle_gamma   90.00
#
_symmetry.space_group_name_H-M   'P 1'
#
loop_
_entity.id
_entity.type
_entity.pdbx_description
1 polymer ?
#
loop_
_entity_poly.entity_id
_entity_poly.type
_entity_poly.pdbx_seq_one_letter_code
_entity_poly.pdbx_strand_id
1 'polypeptide(L)'
;MGGCSLEFHPGLVCGVCEEIFADDPTWKPRLPTPDLRFTEVGLAVEQGDSSHAKVCMIEERIGGPFQKYIHNGSARLPASVQNDAVALFLSFSQHAQYVLSNGQVFVSDYQGTFLS
;
A
#
# COMPACT_ATOMS: atom_id res chain seq x y z
N MET A 1 -22.99 -4.93 -13.14
CA MET A 1 -21.66 -4.44 -13.53
C MET A 1 -21.76 -2.94 -13.67
N GLY A 2 -21.44 -2.19 -12.61
CA GLY A 2 -21.43 -0.73 -12.64
C GLY A 2 -19.99 -0.27 -12.84
N GLY A 3 -19.62 0.04 -14.08
CA GLY A 3 -18.32 0.60 -14.39
C GLY A 3 -18.17 1.96 -13.72
N CYS A 4 -17.13 2.10 -12.89
CA CYS A 4 -16.67 3.42 -12.46
C CYS A 4 -15.87 3.98 -13.65
N SER A 5 -16.56 4.56 -14.63
CA SER A 5 -15.92 5.40 -15.64
C SER A 5 -15.51 6.69 -14.96
N LEU A 6 -14.24 6.77 -14.56
CA LEU A 6 -13.55 8.05 -14.53
C LEU A 6 -13.17 8.31 -15.99
N GLU A 7 -13.97 9.11 -16.69
CA GLU A 7 -13.60 9.59 -18.02
C GLU A 7 -12.39 10.52 -17.87
N PHE A 8 -11.24 10.07 -18.34
CA PHE A 8 -10.00 10.85 -18.35
C PHE A 8 -9.92 11.64 -19.65
N HIS A 9 -10.19 12.95 -19.59
CA HIS A 9 -9.84 13.84 -20.68
C HIS A 9 -8.31 14.01 -20.76
N PRO A 10 -7.73 14.10 -21.98
CA PRO A 10 -6.32 14.40 -22.15
C PRO A 10 -6.04 15.81 -21.62
N GLY A 11 -5.40 15.88 -20.44
CA GLY A 11 -5.14 17.13 -19.73
C GLY A 11 -5.55 17.14 -18.25
N LEU A 12 -6.22 16.08 -17.75
CA LEU A 12 -6.53 15.95 -16.32
C LEU A 12 -5.33 15.38 -15.60
N VAL A 13 -4.58 16.28 -14.97
CA VAL A 13 -3.45 15.90 -14.16
C VAL A 13 -3.96 15.36 -12.84
N CYS A 14 -3.33 14.29 -12.39
CA CYS A 14 -3.62 13.66 -11.12
C CYS A 14 -3.46 14.71 -10.01
N GLY A 15 -4.56 15.23 -9.45
CA GLY A 15 -4.52 16.21 -8.34
C GLY A 15 -3.87 15.67 -7.05
N VAL A 16 -3.49 14.39 -7.03
CA VAL A 16 -2.68 13.76 -5.97
C VAL A 16 -1.18 13.81 -6.29
N CYS A 17 -0.81 13.91 -7.57
CA CYS A 17 0.56 13.78 -8.07
C CYS A 17 1.14 15.13 -8.49
N GLU A 18 0.30 16.04 -9.02
CA GLU A 18 0.73 17.35 -9.49
C GLU A 18 1.10 18.31 -8.35
N GLU A 19 0.50 18.14 -7.16
CA GLU A 19 0.86 18.95 -5.99
C GLU A 19 2.18 18.52 -5.32
N ILE A 20 2.79 17.40 -5.72
CA ILE A 20 3.86 16.80 -4.92
C ILE A 20 5.27 17.06 -5.44
N PHE A 21 5.50 17.54 -6.67
CA PHE A 21 6.88 17.79 -7.11
C PHE A 21 7.10 19.09 -7.90
N ALA A 22 7.86 19.98 -7.23
CA ALA A 22 8.68 21.10 -7.75
C ALA A 22 7.90 22.26 -8.39
N ASP A 23 7.73 23.41 -7.72
CA ASP A 23 8.77 24.47 -7.76
C ASP A 23 8.76 25.42 -6.53
N ASP A 24 8.10 25.05 -5.43
CA ASP A 24 8.08 25.90 -4.23
C ASP A 24 9.23 25.52 -3.25
N PRO A 25 10.29 26.34 -3.11
CA PRO A 25 11.38 26.09 -2.17
C PRO A 25 10.95 26.19 -0.69
N THR A 26 9.72 26.64 -0.41
CA THR A 26 9.13 26.72 0.93
C THR A 26 8.19 25.57 1.26
N TRP A 27 7.94 24.65 0.30
CA TRP A 27 7.09 23.49 0.54
C TRP A 27 7.68 22.62 1.65
N LYS A 28 6.86 22.39 2.68
CA LYS A 28 7.12 21.38 3.71
C LYS A 28 6.05 20.30 3.59
N PRO A 29 6.42 19.01 3.56
CA PRO A 29 5.44 17.94 3.66
C PRO A 29 4.57 18.17 4.90
N ARG A 30 3.26 18.34 4.71
CA ARG A 30 2.32 18.54 5.84
C ARG A 30 2.05 17.26 6.61
N LEU A 31 2.41 16.11 6.03
CA LEU A 31 2.29 14.80 6.64
C LEU A 31 3.70 14.27 6.98
N PRO A 32 3.97 13.88 8.23
CA PRO A 32 5.19 13.15 8.54
C PRO A 32 5.22 11.87 7.69
N THR A 33 6.32 11.64 6.97
CA THR A 33 6.52 10.40 6.24
C THR A 33 6.66 9.28 7.27
N PRO A 34 5.73 8.33 7.35
CA PRO A 34 5.84 7.24 8.29
C PRO A 34 7.00 6.33 7.88
N ASP A 35 7.78 5.88 8.86
CA ASP A 35 8.81 4.87 8.64
C ASP A 35 8.15 3.49 8.63
N LEU A 36 8.00 2.91 7.43
CA LEU A 36 7.30 1.67 7.18
C LEU A 36 8.20 0.72 6.38
N ARG A 37 8.08 -0.58 6.66
CA ARG A 37 8.73 -1.63 5.86
C ARG A 37 7.81 -2.84 5.69
N PHE A 38 8.06 -3.62 4.65
CA PHE A 38 7.51 -4.96 4.55
C PHE A 38 8.25 -5.91 5.51
N THR A 39 7.54 -6.91 6.02
CA THR A 39 8.16 -8.00 6.78
C THR A 39 9.02 -8.85 5.87
N GLU A 40 10.12 -9.36 6.41
CA GLU A 40 10.90 -10.37 5.71
C GLU A 40 10.11 -11.69 5.67
N VAL A 41 10.24 -12.40 4.55
CA VAL A 41 9.53 -13.65 4.27
C VAL A 41 10.53 -14.72 3.87
N GLY A 42 10.31 -15.94 4.37
CA GLY A 42 11.09 -17.13 4.05
C GLY A 42 10.20 -18.29 3.60
N LEU A 43 10.82 -19.29 2.99
CA LEU A 43 10.19 -20.55 2.64
C LEU A 43 10.78 -21.65 3.52
N ALA A 44 9.95 -22.33 4.30
CA ALA A 44 10.36 -23.50 5.06
C ALA A 44 9.85 -24.76 4.36
N VAL A 45 10.76 -25.71 4.19
CA VAL A 45 10.50 -27.00 3.54
C VAL A 45 10.78 -28.11 4.54
N GLU A 46 9.77 -28.95 4.78
CA GLU A 46 9.89 -30.13 5.64
C GLU A 46 10.95 -31.08 5.08
N GLN A 47 11.93 -31.47 5.90
CA GLN A 47 12.96 -32.42 5.51
C GLN A 47 12.54 -33.86 5.84
N GLY A 48 12.75 -34.79 4.90
CA GLY A 48 12.53 -36.22 5.07
C GLY A 48 12.17 -36.94 3.76
N ASP A 49 12.16 -38.27 3.77
CA ASP A 49 11.86 -39.14 2.61
C ASP A 49 10.34 -39.28 2.34
N SER A 50 9.58 -38.20 2.50
CA SER A 50 8.17 -38.19 2.10
C SER A 50 8.05 -37.78 0.64
N SER A 51 7.15 -38.43 -0.12
CA SER A 51 6.85 -38.04 -1.49
C SER A 51 6.13 -36.68 -1.59
N HIS A 52 5.79 -36.07 -0.45
CA HIS A 52 5.05 -34.81 -0.31
C HIS A 52 5.65 -33.97 0.82
N ALA A 53 6.79 -33.33 0.54
CA ALA A 53 7.37 -32.36 1.47
C ALA A 53 6.38 -31.21 1.71
N LYS A 54 6.05 -30.91 2.96
CA LYS A 54 5.29 -29.70 3.29
C LYS A 54 6.15 -28.48 3.03
N VAL A 55 5.55 -27.50 2.37
CA VAL A 55 6.17 -26.21 2.10
C VAL A 55 5.30 -25.15 2.74
N CYS A 56 5.86 -24.33 3.63
CA CYS A 56 5.17 -23.21 4.23
C CYS A 56 5.93 -21.91 4.03
N MET A 57 5.18 -20.82 3.92
CA MET A 57 5.71 -19.48 4.01
C MET A 57 5.83 -19.11 5.49
N ILE A 58 6.98 -18.57 5.88
CA ILE A 58 7.24 -18.06 7.23
C ILE A 58 7.54 -16.57 7.13
N GLU A 59 7.14 -15.79 8.13
CA GLU A 59 7.34 -14.35 8.17
C GLU A 59 7.80 -13.90 9.55
N GLU A 60 8.39 -12.71 9.61
CA GLU A 60 8.73 -12.06 10.87
C GLU A 60 7.48 -11.87 11.75
N ARG A 61 7.57 -12.27 13.02
CA ARG A 61 6.51 -12.00 13.98
C ARG A 61 6.50 -10.53 14.39
N ILE A 62 5.51 -9.79 13.90
CA ILE A 62 5.23 -8.42 14.36
C ILE A 62 4.41 -8.42 15.65
N GLY A 63 4.66 -7.42 16.52
CA GLY A 63 3.98 -7.25 17.80
C GLY A 63 2.98 -6.09 17.78
N GLY A 64 1.94 -6.15 18.61
CA GLY A 64 0.92 -5.11 18.71
C GLY A 64 -0.36 -5.41 17.93
N PRO A 65 -1.32 -4.47 17.91
CA PRO A 65 -2.55 -4.62 17.14
C PRO A 65 -2.27 -4.74 15.66
N PHE A 66 -2.89 -5.73 15.02
CA PHE A 66 -2.84 -5.92 13.59
C PHE A 66 -4.02 -5.18 12.95
N GLN A 67 -3.72 -4.24 12.05
CA GLN A 67 -4.70 -3.41 11.36
C GLN A 67 -4.59 -3.64 9.85
N LYS A 68 -5.75 -3.80 9.21
CA LYS A 68 -5.87 -3.74 7.75
C LYS A 68 -6.19 -2.30 7.35
N TYR A 69 -5.29 -1.67 6.59
CA TYR A 69 -5.43 -0.28 6.16
C TYR A 69 -6.18 -0.16 4.83
N ILE A 70 -5.84 -1.02 3.85
CA ILE A 70 -6.44 -1.02 2.51
C ILE A 70 -6.88 -2.45 2.15
N HIS A 71 -8.00 -2.59 1.45
CA HIS A 71 -8.52 -3.88 1.01
C HIS A 71 -8.20 -4.13 -0.47
N ASN A 72 -7.83 -5.34 -0.86
CA ASN A 72 -7.56 -5.66 -2.28
C ASN A 72 -8.77 -5.52 -3.22
N GLY A 73 -9.99 -5.64 -2.71
CA GLY A 73 -11.24 -5.44 -3.45
C GLY A 73 -11.64 -3.97 -3.67
N SER A 74 -10.94 -3.01 -3.06
CA SER A 74 -11.25 -1.57 -3.19
C SER A 74 -10.05 -0.71 -2.85
N ALA A 75 -9.65 0.18 -3.76
CA ALA A 75 -8.61 1.19 -3.53
C ALA A 75 -9.06 2.33 -2.58
N ARG A 76 -10.31 2.30 -2.08
CA ARG A 76 -10.81 3.32 -1.13
C ARG A 76 -10.46 2.94 0.30
N LEU A 77 -10.03 3.93 1.07
CA LEU A 77 -9.86 3.80 2.51
C LEU A 77 -11.19 3.50 3.21
N PRO A 78 -11.23 2.54 4.14
CA PRO A 78 -12.36 2.37 5.06
C PRO A 78 -12.57 3.63 5.91
N ALA A 79 -13.84 3.92 6.24
CA ALA A 79 -14.18 5.07 7.07
C ALA A 79 -13.47 5.07 8.44
N SER A 80 -13.14 3.89 8.97
CA SER A 80 -12.42 3.73 10.24
C SER A 80 -10.98 4.24 10.23
N VAL A 81 -10.36 4.36 9.06
CA VAL A 81 -8.94 4.76 8.90
C VAL A 81 -8.78 5.96 7.97
N GLN A 82 -9.87 6.64 7.58
CA GLN A 82 -9.82 7.74 6.62
C GLN A 82 -9.01 8.95 7.11
N ASN A 83 -8.86 9.11 8.43
CA ASN A 83 -8.08 10.17 9.07
C ASN A 83 -6.75 9.67 9.66
N ASP A 84 -6.40 8.40 9.42
CA ASP A 84 -5.15 7.82 9.88
C ASP A 84 -4.02 8.21 8.92
N ALA A 85 -2.94 8.79 9.45
CA ALA A 85 -1.84 9.30 8.63
C ALA A 85 -1.10 8.19 7.87
N VAL A 86 -0.99 6.99 8.45
CA VAL A 86 -0.39 5.82 7.81
C VAL A 86 -1.30 5.32 6.69
N ALA A 87 -2.61 5.24 6.93
CA ALA A 87 -3.58 4.85 5.91
C ALA A 87 -3.58 5.80 4.71
N LEU A 88 -3.53 7.12 4.96
CA LEU A 88 -3.45 8.14 3.92
C LEU A 88 -2.14 8.02 3.13
N PHE A 89 -1.01 7.82 3.81
CA PHE A 89 0.28 7.61 3.15
C PHE A 89 0.30 6.35 2.27
N LEU A 90 -0.27 5.24 2.74
CA LEU A 90 -0.37 3.99 2.00
C LEU A 90 -1.32 4.08 0.79
N SER A 91 -2.40 4.86 0.92
CA SER A 91 -3.32 5.14 -0.19
C SER A 91 -2.63 5.99 -1.26
N PHE A 92 -1.88 7.00 -0.82
CA PHE A 92 -1.03 7.79 -1.70
C PHE A 92 0.00 6.93 -2.44
N SER A 93 0.73 6.05 -1.74
CA SER A 93 1.76 5.21 -2.36
C SER A 93 1.17 4.24 -3.38
N GLN A 94 0.01 3.64 -3.10
CA GLN A 94 -0.75 2.82 -4.05
C GLN A 94 -1.08 3.60 -5.33
N HIS A 95 -1.58 4.83 -5.18
CA HIS A 95 -1.91 5.68 -6.31
C HIS A 95 -0.66 6.05 -7.13
N ALA A 96 0.42 6.46 -6.46
CA ALA A 96 1.68 6.80 -7.10
C ALA A 96 2.25 5.60 -7.88
N GLN A 97 2.22 4.38 -7.33
CA GLN A 97 2.63 3.16 -8.03
C GLN A 97 1.81 2.91 -9.30
N TYR A 98 0.50 3.10 -9.23
CA TYR A 98 -0.37 2.92 -10.40
C TYR A 98 -0.02 3.93 -11.51
N VAL A 99 0.17 5.20 -11.15
CA VAL A 99 0.56 6.24 -12.13
C VAL A 99 1.95 5.99 -12.71
N LEU A 100 2.94 5.72 -11.85
CA LEU A 100 4.33 5.50 -12.26
C LEU A 100 4.51 4.23 -13.10
N SER A 101 3.65 3.22 -12.90
CA SER A 101 3.61 2.01 -13.72
C SER A 101 2.73 2.15 -14.96
N ASN A 102 2.27 3.36 -15.29
CA ASN A 102 1.37 3.63 -16.42
C ASN A 102 0.10 2.76 -16.40
N GLY A 103 -0.47 2.61 -15.21
CA GLY A 103 -1.71 1.89 -14.97
C GLY A 103 -1.57 0.36 -14.94
N GLN A 104 -0.35 -0.18 -14.87
CA GLN A 104 -0.14 -1.63 -14.95
C GLN A 104 -0.24 -2.33 -13.60
N VAL A 105 0.37 -1.77 -12.56
CA VAL A 105 0.51 -2.45 -11.27
C VAL A 105 0.48 -1.47 -10.10
N PHE A 106 -0.03 -1.96 -8.98
CA PHE A 106 0.09 -1.31 -7.68
C PHE A 106 0.04 -2.37 -6.59
N VAL A 107 0.59 -2.04 -5.42
CA VAL A 107 0.47 -2.86 -4.23
C VAL A 107 -0.82 -2.48 -3.50
N SER A 108 -1.56 -3.49 -3.05
CA SER A 108 -2.77 -3.32 -2.24
C SER A 108 -2.70 -4.22 -1.02
N ASP A 109 -3.82 -4.36 -0.31
CA ASP A 109 -3.93 -5.21 0.88
C ASP A 109 -2.93 -4.82 1.97
N TYR A 110 -2.61 -3.53 2.06
CA TYR A 110 -1.73 -3.01 3.09
C TYR A 110 -2.33 -3.28 4.47
N GLN A 111 -1.58 -4.04 5.27
CA GLN A 111 -1.94 -4.48 6.60
C GLN A 111 -0.67 -4.72 7.41
N GLY A 112 -0.78 -4.59 8.73
CA GLY A 112 0.37 -4.77 9.61
C GLY A 112 0.15 -4.11 10.94
N THR A 113 1.24 -3.72 11.57
CA THR A 113 1.24 -2.98 12.84
C THR A 113 2.03 -1.70 12.67
N PHE A 114 1.58 -0.64 13.32
CA PHE A 114 2.31 0.61 13.44
C PHE A 114 2.39 0.94 14.92
N LEU A 115 3.61 0.94 15.45
CA LEU A 115 3.87 1.39 16.82
C LEU A 115 4.08 2.90 16.76
N SER A 116 3.14 3.65 17.34
CA SER A 116 3.25 5.10 17.54
C SER A 116 4.26 5.45 18.62
#